data_AF-A0A536W2C9-F1
#
_entry.id   AF-A0A536W2C9-F1
#
_cell.length_a   1.000
_cell.length_b   1.000
_cell.length_c   1.000
_cell.angle_alpha   90.00
_cell.angle_beta   90.00
_cell.angle_gamma   90.00
#
_symmetry.space_group_name_H-M   'P 1'
#
loop_
_entity.id
_entity.type
_entity.pdbx_description
1 polymer ?
#
loop_
_entity_poly.entity_id
_entity_poly.type
_entity_poly.pdbx_seq_one_letter_code
_entity_poly.pdbx_strand_id
1 'polypeptide(L)'
;MRNINVGAVLAVRAIAGLHVVTLAWDFVPGQEAKRLKLLGFAIERTELAAGVIFERFWLRGIKRFRFKDEGLPPGSPVPTSEHPVQSFQWGDYIANPSTTYRYRVVPLYGKPNLIEIDDASSTAVEIRTEDEQGGDTAVNDTRHDIHFNRGVAGSQAYARTFGKTLPDQTKPASAQMVWLSRGLFEALLAFIARAAGPDAADFKLRAMLYEFRYPPVGEAFGKAAAAGADVQIRYEAQSYKAENETMIAATGIGGICQPQKSRAGIRHNKFIVLVHKNIPVAVWTGSTNISAGGIFGHSNVGHAVWNR
;
A
#
# COMPACT_ATOMS: atom_id res chain seq x y z
N MET A 1 -13.85 -0.32 -0.98
CA MET A 1 -15.14 0.00 -0.28
C MET A 1 -15.55 1.48 -0.47
N ARG A 2 -16.85 1.82 -0.51
CA ARG A 2 -17.33 3.22 -0.68
C ARG A 2 -18.55 3.51 0.20
N ASN A 3 -18.63 4.70 0.80
CA ASN A 3 -19.81 5.17 1.53
C ASN A 3 -20.03 6.67 1.29
N ILE A 4 -21.26 7.13 1.41
CA ILE A 4 -21.63 8.55 1.36
C ILE A 4 -22.65 8.84 2.47
N ASN A 5 -22.47 9.96 3.16
CA ASN A 5 -23.48 10.51 4.05
C ASN A 5 -23.84 11.93 3.62
N VAL A 6 -25.14 12.21 3.50
CA VAL A 6 -25.67 13.53 3.14
C VAL A 6 -26.25 14.13 4.42
N GLY A 7 -25.51 15.06 5.03
CA GLY A 7 -25.98 15.81 6.19
C GLY A 7 -26.81 17.02 5.77
N ALA A 8 -27.12 17.88 6.74
CA ALA A 8 -27.94 19.07 6.50
C ALA A 8 -27.22 20.15 5.66
N VAL A 9 -25.89 20.22 5.74
CA VAL A 9 -25.08 21.24 5.05
C VAL A 9 -24.05 20.64 4.10
N LEU A 10 -23.42 19.53 4.47
CA LEU A 10 -22.40 18.87 3.65
C LEU A 10 -22.86 17.46 3.23
N ALA A 11 -22.52 17.08 2.01
CA ALA A 11 -22.48 15.68 1.59
C ALA A 11 -21.02 15.22 1.61
N VAL A 12 -20.73 14.10 2.29
CA VAL A 12 -19.36 13.58 2.44
C VAL A 12 -19.30 12.15 1.94
N ARG A 13 -18.39 11.90 1.00
CA ARG A 13 -18.09 10.58 0.44
C ARG A 13 -16.73 10.11 0.93
N ALA A 14 -16.67 8.85 1.36
CA ALA A 14 -15.44 8.14 1.65
C ALA A 14 -15.25 6.96 0.69
N ILE A 15 -14.01 6.79 0.21
CA ILE A 15 -13.59 5.67 -0.61
C ILE A 15 -12.36 5.07 0.06
N ALA A 16 -12.48 3.87 0.58
CA ALA A 16 -11.40 3.18 1.26
C ALA A 16 -10.76 2.12 0.36
N GLY A 17 -9.43 2.12 0.34
CA GLY A 17 -8.61 0.96 -0.01
C GLY A 17 -8.04 0.32 1.26
N LEU A 18 -6.82 -0.20 1.17
CA LEU A 18 -6.13 -0.88 2.29
C LEU A 18 -5.55 0.11 3.31
N HIS A 19 -4.67 1.01 2.83
CA HIS A 19 -3.94 1.96 3.67
C HIS A 19 -4.31 3.42 3.42
N VAL A 20 -5.31 3.65 2.56
CA VAL A 20 -5.72 4.98 2.14
C VAL A 20 -7.23 5.10 2.15
N VAL A 21 -7.72 6.19 2.76
CA VAL A 21 -9.11 6.62 2.61
C VAL A 21 -9.11 7.96 1.89
N THR A 22 -9.73 8.00 0.71
CA THR A 22 -9.99 9.24 -0.01
C THR A 22 -11.36 9.77 0.40
N LEU A 23 -11.38 11.03 0.82
CA LEU A 23 -12.57 11.78 1.16
C LEU A 23 -12.84 12.80 0.04
N ALA A 24 -14.11 12.97 -0.29
CA ALA A 24 -14.60 14.06 -1.10
C ALA A 24 -15.87 14.60 -0.46
N TRP A 25 -16.12 15.89 -0.56
CA TRP A 25 -17.32 16.50 -0.02
C TRP A 25 -17.77 17.67 -0.87
N ASP A 26 -19.02 18.06 -0.71
CA ASP A 26 -19.57 19.29 -1.26
C ASP A 26 -20.69 19.82 -0.34
N PHE A 27 -21.06 21.09 -0.53
CA PHE A 27 -22.27 21.61 0.08
C PHE A 27 -23.50 20.96 -0.56
N VAL A 28 -24.49 20.61 0.25
CA VAL A 28 -25.77 20.11 -0.29
C VAL A 28 -26.47 21.21 -1.09
N PRO A 29 -27.30 20.85 -2.09
CA PRO A 29 -28.05 21.85 -2.86
C PRO A 29 -28.85 22.80 -1.96
N GLY A 30 -28.74 24.10 -2.20
CA GLY A 30 -29.38 25.15 -1.39
C GLY A 30 -28.53 25.67 -0.23
N GLN A 31 -27.37 25.07 0.04
CA GLN A 31 -26.43 25.52 1.09
C GLN A 31 -25.20 26.22 0.51
N GLU A 32 -25.20 26.58 -0.77
CA GLU A 32 -24.07 27.20 -1.48
C GLU A 32 -23.59 28.51 -0.83
N ALA A 33 -24.50 29.25 -0.19
CA ALA A 33 -24.20 30.49 0.51
C ALA A 33 -23.18 30.29 1.65
N LYS A 34 -23.07 29.07 2.20
CA LYS A 34 -22.06 28.71 3.20
C LYS A 34 -20.63 28.78 2.66
N ARG A 35 -20.41 28.88 1.35
CA ARG A 35 -19.07 29.14 0.79
C ARG A 35 -18.58 30.55 1.07
N LEU A 36 -19.47 31.49 1.37
CA LEU A 36 -19.09 32.87 1.66
C LEU A 36 -18.24 32.92 2.93
N LYS A 37 -17.03 33.52 2.84
CA LYS A 37 -16.04 33.63 3.92
C LYS A 37 -15.50 32.30 4.46
N LEU A 38 -15.74 31.18 3.76
CA LEU A 38 -15.19 29.87 4.13
C LEU A 38 -13.66 29.92 4.07
N LEU A 39 -12.98 29.58 5.17
CA LEU A 39 -11.53 29.44 5.20
C LEU A 39 -11.09 28.09 4.65
N GLY A 40 -11.88 27.05 4.88
CA GLY A 40 -11.70 25.68 4.38
C GLY A 40 -12.35 24.68 5.32
N PHE A 41 -11.79 23.46 5.41
CA PHE A 41 -12.39 22.36 6.17
C PHE A 41 -11.41 21.72 7.15
N ALA A 42 -11.89 21.45 8.36
CA ALA A 42 -11.24 20.55 9.30
C ALA A 42 -11.75 19.12 9.08
N ILE A 43 -10.88 18.13 9.29
CA ILE A 43 -11.26 16.71 9.18
C ILE A 43 -10.82 16.00 10.45
N GLU A 44 -11.78 15.53 11.23
CA GLU A 44 -11.53 14.69 12.40
C GLU A 44 -11.61 13.23 11.98
N ARG A 45 -10.57 12.47 12.29
CA ARG A 45 -10.57 11.01 12.15
C ARG A 45 -10.84 10.39 13.51
N THR A 46 -11.78 9.47 13.56
CA THR A 46 -12.00 8.57 14.69
C THR A 46 -11.76 7.13 14.22
N GLU A 47 -10.89 6.40 14.89
CA GLU A 47 -10.76 4.95 14.75
C GLU A 47 -11.74 4.25 15.70
N LEU A 48 -12.47 3.26 15.20
CA LEU A 48 -13.45 2.49 15.95
C LEU A 48 -12.97 1.03 16.11
N ALA A 49 -12.82 0.58 17.35
CA ALA A 49 -12.55 -0.81 17.71
C ALA A 49 -13.80 -1.41 18.38
N ALA A 50 -14.41 -2.42 17.77
CA ALA A 50 -15.66 -3.04 18.23
C ALA A 50 -16.78 -2.02 18.55
N GLY A 51 -16.88 -0.96 17.74
CA GLY A 51 -17.87 0.12 17.92
C GLY A 51 -17.51 1.17 18.98
N VAL A 52 -16.38 1.02 19.69
CA VAL A 52 -15.88 1.98 20.68
C VAL A 52 -14.76 2.83 20.07
N ILE A 53 -14.66 4.09 20.50
CA ILE A 53 -13.60 5.01 20.06
C ILE A 53 -12.26 4.51 20.60
N PHE A 54 -11.35 4.15 19.69
CA PHE A 54 -9.98 3.79 20.02
C PHE A 54 -9.04 5.00 19.98
N GLU A 55 -9.15 5.81 18.93
CA GLU A 55 -8.35 7.01 18.72
C GLU A 55 -9.22 8.11 18.08
N ARG A 56 -8.98 9.37 18.43
CA ARG A 56 -9.59 10.52 17.77
C ARG A 56 -8.63 11.69 17.71
N PHE A 57 -8.47 12.29 16.53
CA PHE A 57 -7.71 13.52 16.34
C PHE A 57 -8.08 14.21 15.02
N TRP A 58 -7.71 15.49 14.91
CA TRP A 58 -7.78 16.23 13.65
C TRP A 58 -6.66 15.79 12.71
N LEU A 59 -7.02 15.33 11.51
CA LEU A 59 -6.05 15.01 10.47
C LEU A 59 -5.09 16.17 10.28
N ARG A 60 -3.84 15.85 9.97
CA ARG A 60 -2.73 16.81 9.92
C ARG A 60 -2.23 16.99 8.49
N GLY A 61 -1.91 18.24 8.15
CA GLY A 61 -1.35 18.62 6.85
C GLY A 61 -0.12 19.52 7.00
N ILE A 62 0.57 19.80 5.91
CA ILE A 62 1.77 20.68 5.90
C ILE A 62 1.50 22.07 5.30
N LYS A 63 0.30 22.28 4.74
CA LYS A 63 -0.14 23.60 4.26
C LYS A 63 -0.53 24.42 5.47
N ARG A 64 0.03 25.64 5.56
CA ARG A 64 -0.06 26.48 6.74
C ARG A 64 -0.51 27.88 6.37
N PHE A 65 -1.22 28.53 7.29
CA PHE A 65 -1.37 29.98 7.26
C PHE A 65 -0.05 30.58 7.74
N ARG A 66 0.50 31.51 6.95
CA ARG A 66 1.84 32.07 7.17
C ARG A 66 2.08 32.60 8.60
N PHE A 67 1.07 33.27 9.17
CA PHE A 67 1.21 34.04 10.41
C PHE A 67 0.74 33.30 11.67
N LYS A 68 0.25 32.06 11.55
CA LYS A 68 -0.30 31.32 12.70
C LYS A 68 0.77 30.58 13.50
N ASP A 69 1.76 30.05 12.80
CA ASP A 69 2.78 29.16 13.34
C ASP A 69 4.19 29.62 12.95
N GLU A 70 4.46 30.92 13.14
CA GLU A 70 5.79 31.46 12.91
C GLU A 70 6.82 30.73 13.78
N GLY A 71 7.90 30.25 13.16
CA GLY A 71 8.94 29.47 13.82
C GLY A 71 8.78 27.95 13.75
N LEU A 72 7.64 27.41 13.30
CA LEU A 72 7.53 25.95 13.11
C LEU A 72 8.42 25.46 11.95
N PRO A 73 9.24 24.40 12.15
CA PRO A 73 10.11 23.86 11.10
C PRO A 73 9.34 23.50 9.82
N PRO A 74 9.93 23.70 8.63
CA PRO A 74 9.34 23.28 7.36
C PRO A 74 8.96 21.79 7.35
N GLY A 75 7.79 21.46 6.79
CA GLY A 75 7.31 20.07 6.71
C GLY A 75 6.71 19.50 7.99
N SER A 76 6.61 20.30 9.06
CA SER A 76 5.90 19.95 10.29
C SER A 76 4.40 19.82 10.02
N PRO A 77 3.78 18.64 10.26
CA PRO A 77 2.34 18.51 10.15
C PRO A 77 1.64 19.31 11.26
N VAL A 78 0.53 19.94 10.91
CA VAL A 78 -0.32 20.75 11.81
C VAL A 78 -1.77 20.32 11.64
N PRO A 79 -2.61 20.42 12.69
CA PRO A 79 -3.99 19.93 12.63
C PRO A 79 -4.85 20.77 11.69
N THR A 80 -5.75 20.11 10.97
CA THR A 80 -6.66 20.78 10.01
C THR A 80 -7.71 21.65 10.69
N SER A 81 -7.97 21.47 12.00
CA SER A 81 -8.77 22.41 12.82
C SER A 81 -8.13 23.79 12.96
N GLU A 82 -6.82 23.89 12.77
CA GLU A 82 -6.09 25.15 12.85
C GLU A 82 -5.61 25.63 11.48
N HIS A 83 -5.35 24.68 10.58
CA HIS A 83 -4.88 24.87 9.22
C HIS A 83 -5.78 24.13 8.24
N PRO A 84 -6.96 24.71 7.93
CA PRO A 84 -7.99 24.04 7.15
C PRO A 84 -7.52 23.58 5.78
N VAL A 85 -8.08 22.46 5.35
CA VAL A 85 -7.98 21.99 3.98
C VAL A 85 -8.76 22.95 3.08
N GLN A 86 -8.05 23.63 2.18
CA GLN A 86 -8.64 24.53 1.17
C GLN A 86 -8.91 23.75 -0.13
N SER A 87 -9.69 22.68 -0.01
CA SER A 87 -10.10 21.80 -1.11
C SER A 87 -11.42 21.12 -0.73
N PHE A 88 -12.02 20.42 -1.69
CA PHE A 88 -13.21 19.58 -1.51
C PHE A 88 -12.86 18.08 -1.50
N GLN A 89 -11.57 17.76 -1.39
CA GLN A 89 -11.07 16.39 -1.29
C GLN A 89 -9.83 16.33 -0.40
N TRP A 90 -9.61 15.16 0.20
CA TRP A 90 -8.42 14.85 1.00
C TRP A 90 -8.14 13.35 0.98
N GLY A 91 -6.89 12.96 1.21
CA GLY A 91 -6.51 11.55 1.41
C GLY A 91 -5.90 11.35 2.79
N ASP A 92 -6.45 10.43 3.57
CA ASP A 92 -5.79 9.87 4.75
C ASP A 92 -4.90 8.70 4.31
N TYR A 93 -3.57 8.90 4.38
CA TYR A 93 -2.55 7.93 3.96
C TYR A 93 -1.96 7.12 5.12
N ILE A 94 -2.53 7.23 6.31
CA ILE A 94 -2.11 6.53 7.52
C ILE A 94 -3.24 5.67 8.10
N ALA A 95 -4.18 5.26 7.25
CA ALA A 95 -5.21 4.29 7.61
C ALA A 95 -4.61 2.88 7.68
N ASN A 96 -5.12 2.07 8.61
CA ASN A 96 -4.77 0.67 8.73
C ASN A 96 -5.74 -0.22 7.94
N PRO A 97 -5.31 -1.36 7.38
CA PRO A 97 -6.22 -2.33 6.77
C PRO A 97 -7.19 -2.92 7.79
N SER A 98 -8.34 -3.41 7.33
CA SER A 98 -9.35 -4.06 8.19
C SER A 98 -9.79 -3.23 9.41
N THR A 99 -9.80 -1.90 9.27
CA THR A 99 -10.14 -0.95 10.34
C THR A 99 -11.36 -0.12 9.96
N THR A 100 -12.24 0.10 10.94
CA THR A 100 -13.40 0.98 10.77
C THR A 100 -13.05 2.38 11.25
N TYR A 101 -13.24 3.36 10.37
CA TYR A 101 -13.02 4.77 10.65
C TYR A 101 -14.33 5.55 10.52
N ARG A 102 -14.46 6.60 11.33
CA ARG A 102 -15.44 7.67 11.14
C ARG A 102 -14.69 8.96 10.85
N TYR A 103 -14.96 9.57 9.69
CA TYR A 103 -14.41 10.87 9.32
C TYR A 103 -15.49 11.93 9.44
N ARG A 104 -15.21 13.00 10.18
CA ARG A 104 -16.10 14.16 10.33
C ARG A 104 -15.48 15.37 9.66
N VAL A 105 -16.15 15.88 8.64
CA VAL A 105 -15.74 17.08 7.89
C VAL A 105 -16.51 18.28 8.42
N VAL A 106 -15.78 19.35 8.74
CA VAL A 106 -16.33 20.55 9.40
C VAL A 106 -15.89 21.80 8.65
N PRO A 107 -16.80 22.67 8.21
CA PRO A 107 -16.42 23.94 7.61
C PRO A 107 -15.87 24.91 8.68
N LEU A 108 -14.82 25.65 8.32
CA LEU A 108 -14.15 26.62 9.19
C LEU A 108 -14.27 28.04 8.64
N TYR A 109 -14.51 29.00 9.52
CA TYR A 109 -14.69 30.42 9.23
C TYR A 109 -13.83 31.31 10.14
N GLY A 110 -14.07 32.62 10.11
CA GLY A 110 -13.38 33.60 10.94
C GLY A 110 -12.10 34.13 10.29
N LYS A 111 -11.02 34.24 11.06
CA LYS A 111 -9.69 34.69 10.62
C LYS A 111 -8.66 33.60 10.89
N PRO A 112 -7.52 33.54 10.18
CA PRO A 112 -6.47 32.53 10.42
C PRO A 112 -6.05 32.36 11.90
N ASN A 113 -5.96 33.46 12.65
CA ASN A 113 -5.59 33.51 14.06
C ASN A 113 -6.81 33.47 15.03
N LEU A 114 -8.03 33.41 14.50
CA LEU A 114 -9.28 33.33 15.25
C LEU A 114 -10.26 32.45 14.46
N ILE A 115 -9.97 31.14 14.45
CA ILE A 115 -10.75 30.15 13.69
C ILE A 115 -12.07 29.88 14.40
N GLU A 116 -13.15 29.89 13.63
CA GLU A 116 -14.48 29.49 14.08
C GLU A 116 -14.82 28.12 13.46
N ILE A 117 -15.15 27.14 14.30
CA ILE A 117 -15.54 25.79 13.90
C ILE A 117 -17.07 25.73 13.82
N ASP A 118 -17.63 25.50 12.63
CA ASP A 118 -19.09 25.37 12.43
C ASP A 118 -19.51 23.90 12.57
N ASP A 119 -19.50 23.39 13.81
CA ASP A 119 -19.87 22.01 14.12
C ASP A 119 -21.30 21.65 13.67
N ALA A 120 -22.22 22.61 13.74
CA ALA A 120 -23.61 22.45 13.32
C ALA A 120 -23.75 22.13 11.82
N SER A 121 -22.78 22.55 11.01
CA SER A 121 -22.72 22.28 9.57
C SER A 121 -21.83 21.09 9.20
N SER A 122 -21.31 20.36 10.20
CA SER A 122 -20.46 19.20 9.94
C SER A 122 -21.24 18.00 9.41
N THR A 123 -20.54 17.07 8.79
CA THR A 123 -21.09 15.77 8.40
C THR A 123 -20.06 14.68 8.60
N ALA A 124 -20.48 13.55 9.15
CA ALA A 124 -19.63 12.40 9.40
C ALA A 124 -19.98 11.23 8.49
N VAL A 125 -18.97 10.51 8.00
CA VAL A 125 -19.14 9.29 7.23
C VAL A 125 -18.29 8.17 7.85
N GLU A 126 -18.90 7.00 8.02
CA GLU A 126 -18.18 5.80 8.43
C GLU A 126 -17.76 4.97 7.23
N ILE A 127 -16.57 4.39 7.31
CA ILE A 127 -16.02 3.52 6.27
C ILE A 127 -15.11 2.47 6.88
N ARG A 128 -15.07 1.30 6.28
CA ARG A 128 -14.12 0.24 6.63
C ARG A 128 -13.09 0.08 5.52
N THR A 129 -11.81 0.04 5.88
CA THR A 129 -10.72 -0.29 4.96
C THR A 129 -10.74 -1.77 4.60
N GLU A 130 -10.20 -2.09 3.42
CA GLU A 130 -10.14 -3.47 2.93
C GLU A 130 -9.12 -4.29 3.74
N ASP A 131 -9.24 -5.62 3.67
CA ASP A 131 -8.26 -6.52 4.27
C ASP A 131 -7.07 -6.71 3.32
N GLU A 132 -5.86 -6.67 3.86
CA GLU A 132 -4.64 -6.93 3.11
C GLU A 132 -4.52 -8.41 2.75
N GLN A 133 -5.06 -9.28 3.60
CA GLN A 133 -5.19 -10.70 3.36
C GLN A 133 -6.65 -11.07 3.43
N GLY A 134 -7.25 -11.47 2.30
CA GLY A 134 -8.66 -11.82 2.27
C GLY A 134 -9.00 -12.86 3.35
N GLY A 135 -10.12 -12.65 4.05
CA GLY A 135 -10.61 -13.59 5.05
C GLY A 135 -10.86 -14.98 4.47
N ASP A 136 -11.06 -15.98 5.34
CA ASP A 136 -11.51 -17.30 4.90
C ASP A 136 -12.90 -17.15 4.27
N THR A 137 -12.94 -17.14 2.94
CA THR A 137 -14.14 -17.11 2.14
C THR A 137 -14.79 -18.50 2.11
N ALA A 138 -16.05 -18.58 1.66
CA ALA A 138 -16.75 -19.86 1.53
C ALA A 138 -15.96 -20.85 0.66
N VAL A 139 -16.21 -22.16 0.85
CA VAL A 139 -15.63 -23.21 -0.01
C VAL A 139 -15.91 -22.89 -1.48
N ASN A 140 -14.87 -22.88 -2.32
CA ASN A 140 -14.85 -22.45 -3.74
C ASN A 140 -14.83 -20.94 -4.02
N ASP A 141 -14.64 -20.08 -3.01
CA ASP A 141 -14.48 -18.64 -3.25
C ASP A 141 -12.99 -18.27 -3.31
N THR A 142 -12.67 -17.33 -4.20
CA THR A 142 -11.29 -16.91 -4.46
C THR A 142 -10.84 -15.94 -3.37
N ARG A 143 -9.77 -16.27 -2.66
CA ARG A 143 -9.15 -15.34 -1.72
C ARG A 143 -8.13 -14.45 -2.43
N HIS A 144 -8.16 -13.16 -2.14
CA HIS A 144 -7.22 -12.17 -2.65
C HIS A 144 -6.38 -11.57 -1.52
N ASP A 145 -5.06 -11.63 -1.63
CA ASP A 145 -4.13 -10.91 -0.76
C ASP A 145 -3.40 -9.85 -1.57
N ILE A 146 -3.49 -8.59 -1.17
CA ILE A 146 -3.04 -7.45 -1.96
C ILE A 146 -2.09 -6.61 -1.11
N HIS A 147 -0.84 -6.49 -1.54
CA HIS A 147 0.22 -5.79 -0.83
C HIS A 147 0.77 -4.67 -1.70
N PHE A 148 0.57 -3.42 -1.28
CA PHE A 148 1.19 -2.26 -1.93
C PHE A 148 2.39 -1.81 -1.13
N ASN A 149 3.52 -1.59 -1.79
CA ASN A 149 4.68 -0.98 -1.13
C ASN A 149 4.55 0.55 -1.00
N ARG A 150 5.58 1.20 -0.45
CA ARG A 150 5.75 2.65 -0.36
C ARG A 150 6.89 3.10 -1.28
N GLY A 151 6.57 3.50 -2.51
CA GLY A 151 7.54 4.07 -3.46
C GLY A 151 7.91 5.53 -3.16
N VAL A 152 8.27 5.86 -1.91
CA VAL A 152 8.35 7.25 -1.40
C VAL A 152 9.56 7.52 -0.51
N ALA A 153 10.70 6.86 -0.77
CA ALA A 153 11.94 7.07 -0.01
C ALA A 153 12.43 8.54 0.00
N GLY A 154 12.14 9.30 -1.06
CA GLY A 154 12.45 10.74 -1.14
C GLY A 154 11.41 11.67 -0.50
N SER A 155 10.41 11.14 0.21
CA SER A 155 9.32 11.96 0.76
C SER A 155 9.65 12.61 2.10
N GLN A 156 8.93 13.68 2.41
CA GLN A 156 8.95 14.27 3.76
C GLN A 156 8.47 13.28 4.84
N ALA A 157 7.61 12.32 4.50
CA ALA A 157 7.16 11.30 5.45
C ALA A 157 8.29 10.35 5.85
N TYR A 158 9.10 9.93 4.88
CA TYR A 158 10.32 9.17 5.15
C TYR A 158 11.28 9.98 6.02
N ALA A 159 11.55 11.23 5.65
CA ALA A 159 12.48 12.10 6.39
C ALA A 159 12.02 12.37 7.84
N ARG A 160 10.71 12.45 8.11
CA ARG A 160 10.18 12.56 9.49
C ARG A 160 10.41 11.29 10.31
N THR A 161 10.38 10.12 9.68
CA THR A 161 10.50 8.83 10.37
C THR A 161 11.96 8.44 10.58
N PHE A 162 12.82 8.69 9.59
CA PHE A 162 14.19 8.18 9.54
C PHE A 162 15.27 9.26 9.36
N GLY A 163 14.89 10.54 9.34
CA GLY A 163 15.83 11.64 9.15
C GLY A 163 16.50 11.59 7.78
N LYS A 164 17.84 11.69 7.77
CA LYS A 164 18.67 11.65 6.55
C LYS A 164 19.21 10.25 6.23
N THR A 165 18.83 9.23 6.99
CA THR A 165 19.35 7.88 6.81
C THR A 165 18.86 7.27 5.50
N LEU A 166 19.78 6.92 4.62
CA LEU A 166 19.46 6.33 3.32
C LEU A 166 18.98 4.87 3.47
N PRO A 167 18.01 4.43 2.65
CA PRO A 167 17.62 3.03 2.61
C PRO A 167 18.76 2.17 2.04
N ASP A 168 18.97 0.99 2.63
CA ASP A 168 20.02 0.04 2.24
C ASP A 168 19.36 -1.27 1.77
N GLN A 169 19.28 -1.44 0.45
CA GLN A 169 18.64 -2.60 -0.17
C GLN A 169 19.33 -3.94 0.14
N THR A 170 20.55 -3.93 0.65
CA THR A 170 21.26 -5.14 1.11
C THR A 170 20.79 -5.61 2.49
N LYS A 171 20.04 -4.77 3.21
CA LYS A 171 19.50 -5.03 4.54
C LYS A 171 17.97 -4.94 4.53
N PRO A 172 17.26 -5.86 3.85
CA PRO A 172 15.80 -5.78 3.71
C PRO A 172 15.05 -5.82 5.05
N ALA A 173 15.65 -6.37 6.11
CA ALA A 173 15.07 -6.38 7.46
C ALA A 173 15.27 -5.08 8.25
N SER A 174 16.00 -4.10 7.73
CA SER A 174 16.13 -2.79 8.39
C SER A 174 14.80 -2.05 8.43
N ALA A 175 14.59 -1.22 9.47
CA ALA A 175 13.32 -0.51 9.68
C ALA A 175 12.88 0.33 8.46
N GLN A 176 13.84 0.92 7.75
CA GLN A 176 13.61 1.69 6.53
C GLN A 176 13.08 0.82 5.40
N MET A 177 13.71 -0.34 5.19
CA MET A 177 13.34 -1.26 4.11
C MET A 177 12.00 -1.94 4.39
N VAL A 178 11.74 -2.35 5.63
CA VAL A 178 10.43 -2.85 6.08
C VAL A 178 9.34 -1.78 5.89
N TRP A 179 9.62 -0.53 6.26
CA TRP A 179 8.69 0.58 6.04
C TRP A 179 8.42 0.82 4.55
N LEU A 180 9.45 0.78 3.70
CA LEU A 180 9.31 0.92 2.25
C LEU A 180 8.58 -0.27 1.62
N SER A 181 8.83 -1.47 2.11
CA SER A 181 8.15 -2.70 1.68
C SER A 181 6.65 -2.65 1.93
N ARG A 182 6.27 -2.17 3.13
CA ARG A 182 4.90 -2.24 3.65
C ARG A 182 4.29 -3.63 3.41
N GLY A 183 5.00 -4.67 3.83
CA GLY A 183 4.54 -6.07 3.75
C GLY A 183 4.69 -6.73 2.38
N LEU A 184 4.97 -6.00 1.30
CA LEU A 184 5.05 -6.56 -0.05
C LEU A 184 6.15 -7.62 -0.19
N PHE A 185 7.38 -7.26 0.22
CA PHE A 185 8.53 -8.17 0.17
C PHE A 185 8.30 -9.41 1.03
N GLU A 186 7.80 -9.20 2.24
CA GLU A 186 7.52 -10.22 3.24
C GLU A 186 6.48 -11.21 2.73
N ALA A 187 5.39 -10.70 2.14
CA ALA A 187 4.33 -11.51 1.54
C ALA A 187 4.82 -12.30 0.32
N LEU A 188 5.67 -11.70 -0.53
CA LEU A 188 6.30 -12.40 -1.66
C LEU A 188 7.14 -13.59 -1.17
N LEU A 189 7.99 -13.37 -0.16
CA LEU A 189 8.81 -14.43 0.42
C LEU A 189 7.95 -15.53 1.06
N ALA A 190 6.90 -15.14 1.79
CA ALA A 190 5.96 -16.08 2.39
C ALA A 190 5.21 -16.91 1.35
N PHE A 191 4.83 -16.32 0.21
CA PHE A 191 4.21 -17.02 -0.91
C PHE A 191 5.12 -18.12 -1.47
N ILE A 192 6.39 -17.80 -1.72
CA ILE A 192 7.39 -18.78 -2.20
C ILE A 192 7.62 -19.87 -1.15
N ALA A 193 7.71 -19.47 0.13
CA ALA A 193 7.96 -20.39 1.25
C ALA A 193 6.84 -21.42 1.46
N ARG A 194 5.65 -21.24 0.87
CA ARG A 194 4.60 -22.29 0.86
C ARG A 194 5.08 -23.60 0.26
N ALA A 195 6.00 -23.55 -0.70
CA ALA A 195 6.60 -24.72 -1.34
C ALA A 195 7.91 -25.18 -0.66
N ALA A 196 8.16 -24.76 0.59
CA ALA A 196 9.36 -25.13 1.35
C ALA A 196 9.04 -25.84 2.68
N GLY A 197 7.80 -26.29 2.87
CA GLY A 197 7.34 -27.02 4.05
C GLY A 197 7.67 -28.52 4.00
N PRO A 198 7.23 -29.31 5.01
CA PRO A 198 7.43 -30.76 5.07
C PRO A 198 6.85 -31.54 3.88
N ASP A 199 5.85 -30.97 3.21
CA ASP A 199 5.15 -31.49 2.04
C ASP A 199 5.65 -30.87 0.72
N ALA A 200 6.81 -30.20 0.71
CA ALA A 200 7.37 -29.53 -0.45
C ALA A 200 7.43 -30.41 -1.72
N ALA A 201 7.63 -31.73 -1.59
CA ALA A 201 7.62 -32.67 -2.70
C ALA A 201 6.29 -32.71 -3.50
N ASP A 202 5.18 -32.31 -2.88
CA ASP A 202 3.87 -32.20 -3.52
C ASP A 202 3.68 -30.85 -4.25
N PHE A 203 4.61 -29.90 -4.07
CA PHE A 203 4.51 -28.56 -4.62
C PHE A 203 5.32 -28.36 -5.90
N LYS A 204 4.82 -27.46 -6.74
CA LYS A 204 5.54 -26.90 -7.88
C LYS A 204 5.44 -25.38 -7.89
N LEU A 205 6.54 -24.72 -8.26
CA LEU A 205 6.58 -23.29 -8.55
C LEU A 205 6.87 -23.08 -10.04
N ARG A 206 6.04 -22.28 -10.72
CA ARG A 206 6.22 -21.90 -12.12
C ARG A 206 6.24 -20.39 -12.25
N ALA A 207 7.39 -19.80 -12.55
CA ALA A 207 7.55 -18.36 -12.60
C ALA A 207 7.91 -17.84 -14.00
N MET A 208 7.38 -16.67 -14.36
CA MET A 208 7.89 -15.85 -15.46
C MET A 208 8.17 -14.44 -14.94
N LEU A 209 9.44 -14.03 -15.01
CA LEU A 209 9.92 -12.82 -14.35
C LEU A 209 10.68 -11.93 -15.34
N TYR A 210 10.29 -10.66 -15.39
CA TYR A 210 10.91 -9.65 -16.25
C TYR A 210 12.27 -9.22 -15.67
N GLU A 211 12.26 -8.41 -14.62
CA GLU A 211 13.44 -8.23 -13.78
C GLU A 211 13.44 -9.32 -12.70
N PHE A 212 14.54 -10.08 -12.63
CA PHE A 212 14.79 -11.12 -11.64
C PHE A 212 16.22 -10.98 -11.11
N ARG A 213 16.43 -9.93 -10.33
CA ARG A 213 17.76 -9.46 -9.91
C ARG A 213 17.79 -9.00 -8.45
N TYR A 214 16.97 -9.61 -7.60
CA TYR A 214 17.04 -9.42 -6.15
C TYR A 214 17.41 -10.72 -5.42
N PRO A 215 18.65 -10.85 -4.89
CA PRO A 215 19.16 -12.10 -4.33
C PRO A 215 18.27 -12.76 -3.27
N PRO A 216 17.69 -12.05 -2.29
CA PRO A 216 16.84 -12.68 -1.27
C PRO A 216 15.64 -13.45 -1.83
N VAL A 217 15.10 -13.04 -2.99
CA VAL A 217 14.01 -13.76 -3.66
C VAL A 217 14.56 -14.98 -4.42
N GLY A 218 15.74 -14.87 -5.04
CA GLY A 218 16.44 -16.02 -5.63
C GLY A 218 16.75 -17.10 -4.57
N GLU A 219 17.25 -16.70 -3.42
CA GLU A 219 17.50 -17.57 -2.26
C GLU A 219 16.22 -18.26 -1.77
N ALA A 220 15.07 -17.57 -1.77
CA ALA A 220 13.80 -18.17 -1.39
C ALA A 220 13.36 -19.27 -2.37
N PHE A 221 13.54 -19.07 -3.68
CA PHE A 221 13.32 -20.13 -4.67
C PHE A 221 14.29 -21.31 -4.48
N GLY A 222 15.57 -21.01 -4.20
CA GLY A 222 16.56 -22.04 -3.89
C GLY A 222 16.18 -22.89 -2.69
N LYS A 223 15.67 -22.27 -1.61
CA LYS A 223 15.16 -22.96 -0.42
C LYS A 223 13.97 -23.87 -0.74
N ALA A 224 13.01 -23.42 -1.55
CA ALA A 224 11.88 -24.26 -1.98
C ALA A 224 12.34 -25.47 -2.79
N ALA A 225 13.28 -25.28 -3.73
CA ALA A 225 13.85 -26.38 -4.50
C ALA A 225 14.62 -27.37 -3.60
N ALA A 226 15.43 -26.86 -2.66
CA ALA A 226 16.16 -27.70 -1.71
C ALA A 226 15.24 -28.50 -0.76
N ALA A 227 14.05 -27.98 -0.46
CA ALA A 227 13.03 -28.69 0.31
C ALA A 227 12.33 -29.82 -0.49
N GLY A 228 12.51 -29.88 -1.81
CA GLY A 228 11.97 -30.92 -2.68
C GLY A 228 10.88 -30.46 -3.64
N ALA A 229 10.50 -29.18 -3.64
CA ALA A 229 9.54 -28.67 -4.61
C ALA A 229 10.13 -28.62 -6.03
N ASP A 230 9.28 -28.91 -7.02
CA ASP A 230 9.64 -28.76 -8.43
C ASP A 230 9.55 -27.27 -8.81
N VAL A 231 10.70 -26.60 -8.92
CA VAL A 231 10.78 -25.17 -9.24
C VAL A 231 11.28 -24.97 -10.67
N GLN A 232 10.53 -24.16 -11.46
CA GLN A 232 10.95 -23.74 -12.79
C GLN A 232 10.71 -22.25 -12.99
N ILE A 233 11.76 -21.53 -13.35
CA ILE A 233 11.76 -20.08 -13.53
C ILE A 233 12.17 -19.75 -14.96
N ARG A 234 11.35 -18.93 -15.64
CA ARG A 234 11.68 -18.29 -16.91
C ARG A 234 11.97 -16.82 -16.67
N TYR A 235 13.18 -16.38 -16.99
CA TYR A 235 13.57 -14.98 -16.84
C TYR A 235 13.73 -14.28 -18.19
N GLU A 236 13.47 -12.98 -18.23
CA GLU A 236 13.74 -12.16 -19.40
C GLU A 236 15.25 -12.04 -19.65
N ALA A 237 15.67 -12.25 -20.90
CA ALA A 237 17.08 -12.41 -21.26
C ALA A 237 17.49 -11.55 -22.48
N GLN A 238 16.84 -10.40 -22.67
CA GLN A 238 17.23 -9.37 -23.64
C GLN A 238 17.63 -8.09 -22.91
N SER A 239 16.68 -7.40 -22.27
CA SER A 239 16.91 -6.11 -21.60
C SER A 239 17.64 -6.24 -20.27
N TYR A 240 17.35 -7.28 -19.50
CA TYR A 240 17.91 -7.50 -18.16
C TYR A 240 18.75 -8.77 -18.04
N LYS A 241 19.25 -9.28 -19.18
CA LYS A 241 19.98 -10.55 -19.24
C LYS A 241 21.15 -10.59 -18.25
N ALA A 242 22.04 -9.61 -18.31
CA ALA A 242 23.28 -9.61 -17.56
C ALA A 242 23.01 -9.54 -16.05
N GLU A 243 22.08 -8.70 -15.62
CA GLU A 243 21.72 -8.55 -14.21
C GLU A 243 20.99 -9.77 -13.65
N ASN A 244 20.09 -10.37 -14.45
CA ASN A 244 19.40 -11.60 -14.09
C ASN A 244 20.40 -12.76 -13.94
N GLU A 245 21.30 -12.95 -14.91
CA GLU A 245 22.32 -14.01 -14.87
C GLU A 245 23.32 -13.83 -13.72
N THR A 246 23.70 -12.59 -13.41
CA THR A 246 24.55 -12.28 -12.26
C THR A 246 23.89 -12.71 -10.94
N MET A 247 22.61 -12.36 -10.74
CA MET A 247 21.88 -12.75 -9.52
C MET A 247 21.66 -14.26 -9.44
N ILE A 248 21.30 -14.90 -10.56
CA ILE A 248 21.11 -16.37 -10.65
C ILE A 248 22.40 -17.09 -10.28
N ALA A 249 23.55 -16.64 -10.78
CA ALA A 249 24.85 -17.20 -10.43
C ALA A 249 25.17 -16.99 -8.94
N ALA A 250 24.98 -15.77 -8.42
CA ALA A 250 25.26 -15.43 -7.03
C ALA A 250 24.42 -16.23 -6.02
N THR A 251 23.20 -16.63 -6.40
CA THR A 251 22.29 -17.40 -5.54
C THR A 251 22.34 -18.91 -5.78
N GLY A 252 23.11 -19.39 -6.76
CA GLY A 252 23.29 -20.82 -7.04
C GLY A 252 22.07 -21.53 -7.63
N ILE A 253 21.07 -20.80 -8.13
CA ILE A 253 19.79 -21.36 -8.60
C ILE A 253 19.76 -21.66 -10.11
N GLY A 254 20.93 -21.74 -10.77
CA GLY A 254 21.02 -21.93 -12.22
C GLY A 254 20.25 -23.14 -12.75
N GLY A 255 20.23 -24.25 -12.00
CA GLY A 255 19.56 -25.50 -12.40
C GLY A 255 18.04 -25.39 -12.52
N ILE A 256 17.41 -24.42 -11.87
CA ILE A 256 15.95 -24.19 -11.90
C ILE A 256 15.55 -22.99 -12.77
N CYS A 257 16.52 -22.33 -13.40
CA CYS A 257 16.34 -21.13 -14.20
C CYS A 257 16.63 -21.39 -15.68
N GLN A 258 15.77 -20.90 -16.57
CA GLN A 258 16.01 -20.94 -18.00
C GLN A 258 15.65 -19.60 -18.66
N PRO A 259 16.49 -19.07 -19.56
CA PRO A 259 16.17 -17.83 -20.26
C PRO A 259 14.93 -18.01 -21.13
N GLN A 260 14.13 -16.96 -21.26
CA GLN A 260 13.07 -16.91 -22.27
C GLN A 260 13.70 -16.85 -23.67
N LYS A 261 13.08 -17.52 -24.65
CA LYS A 261 13.52 -17.43 -26.05
C LYS A 261 13.40 -15.99 -26.54
N SER A 262 14.44 -15.49 -27.19
CA SER A 262 14.42 -14.17 -27.83
C SER A 262 13.32 -14.10 -28.88
N ARG A 263 12.50 -13.04 -28.82
CA ARG A 263 11.39 -12.75 -29.74
C ARG A 263 11.22 -11.23 -29.86
N ALA A 264 10.46 -10.79 -30.85
CA ALA A 264 10.09 -9.38 -30.97
C ALA A 264 9.20 -8.94 -29.79
N GLY A 265 9.47 -7.74 -29.26
CA GLY A 265 8.72 -7.13 -28.17
C GLY A 265 9.12 -7.61 -26.77
N ILE A 266 8.81 -6.78 -25.77
CA ILE A 266 9.19 -7.02 -24.36
C ILE A 266 8.10 -7.84 -23.66
N ARG A 267 8.48 -8.95 -23.02
CA ARG A 267 7.58 -9.73 -22.16
C ARG A 267 7.70 -9.26 -20.70
N HIS A 268 6.78 -8.37 -20.30
CA HIS A 268 6.80 -7.73 -18.99
C HIS A 268 6.19 -8.60 -17.86
N ASN A 269 6.40 -9.91 -17.89
CA ASN A 269 5.76 -10.88 -16.98
C ASN A 269 6.26 -10.73 -15.53
N LYS A 270 5.33 -10.79 -14.57
CA LYS A 270 5.59 -10.82 -13.12
C LYS A 270 4.61 -11.78 -12.47
N PHE A 271 4.86 -13.08 -12.60
CA PHE A 271 4.01 -14.04 -11.91
C PHE A 271 4.75 -15.29 -11.44
N ILE A 272 4.18 -15.90 -10.40
CA ILE A 272 4.60 -17.18 -9.82
C ILE A 272 3.33 -17.99 -9.58
N VAL A 273 3.18 -19.12 -10.25
CA VAL A 273 2.08 -20.07 -10.01
C VAL A 273 2.53 -21.10 -8.97
N LEU A 274 1.72 -21.28 -7.94
CA LEU A 274 1.85 -22.33 -6.93
C LEU A 274 0.91 -23.47 -7.30
N VAL A 275 1.46 -24.66 -7.44
CA VAL A 275 0.74 -25.90 -7.75
C VAL A 275 0.95 -26.87 -6.60
N HIS A 276 -0.10 -27.50 -6.12
CA HIS A 276 -0.05 -28.56 -5.10
C HIS A 276 -0.72 -29.82 -5.65
N LYS A 277 -0.03 -30.96 -5.65
CA LYS A 277 -0.53 -32.25 -6.20
C LYS A 277 -1.09 -32.12 -7.62
N ASN A 278 -0.39 -31.38 -8.47
CA ASN A 278 -0.75 -31.05 -9.86
C ASN A 278 -1.99 -30.14 -10.04
N ILE A 279 -2.52 -29.58 -8.96
CA ILE A 279 -3.63 -28.62 -9.00
C ILE A 279 -3.06 -27.21 -8.78
N PRO A 280 -3.28 -26.25 -9.70
CA PRO A 280 -2.95 -24.85 -9.45
C PRO A 280 -3.81 -24.29 -8.31
N VAL A 281 -3.17 -23.92 -7.21
CA VAL A 281 -3.84 -23.46 -5.99
C VAL A 281 -3.65 -21.97 -5.73
N ALA A 282 -2.65 -21.33 -6.32
CA ALA A 282 -2.50 -19.89 -6.24
C ALA A 282 -1.62 -19.30 -7.35
N VAL A 283 -1.75 -18.00 -7.56
CA VAL A 283 -0.81 -17.20 -8.35
C VAL A 283 -0.43 -15.94 -7.61
N TRP A 284 0.87 -15.66 -7.50
CA TRP A 284 1.38 -14.34 -7.17
C TRP A 284 1.56 -13.55 -8.46
N THR A 285 1.03 -12.33 -8.53
CA THR A 285 1.19 -11.42 -9.66
C THR A 285 1.15 -9.96 -9.22
N GLY A 286 0.96 -9.03 -10.15
CA GLY A 286 0.90 -7.59 -9.90
C GLY A 286 1.92 -6.81 -10.73
N SER A 287 2.22 -5.59 -10.31
CA SER A 287 3.15 -4.71 -11.03
C SER A 287 4.60 -4.85 -10.57
N THR A 288 4.85 -5.57 -9.47
CA THR A 288 6.18 -5.68 -8.86
C THR A 288 7.16 -6.51 -9.68
N ASN A 289 8.21 -5.84 -10.16
CA ASN A 289 9.44 -6.48 -10.63
C ASN A 289 10.24 -7.07 -9.46
N ILE A 290 10.94 -8.20 -9.67
CA ILE A 290 11.81 -8.81 -8.65
C ILE A 290 13.17 -8.11 -8.67
N SER A 291 13.16 -6.86 -8.24
CA SER A 291 14.33 -5.99 -8.07
C SER A 291 14.14 -5.13 -6.83
N ALA A 292 15.24 -4.64 -6.25
CA ALA A 292 15.15 -3.74 -5.10
C ALA A 292 14.32 -2.48 -5.40
N GLY A 293 14.51 -1.89 -6.58
CA GLY A 293 13.69 -0.77 -7.05
C GLY A 293 12.20 -1.14 -7.18
N GLY A 294 11.90 -2.31 -7.73
CA GLY A 294 10.52 -2.80 -7.84
C GLY A 294 9.84 -3.00 -6.48
N ILE A 295 10.56 -3.55 -5.50
CA ILE A 295 10.02 -3.94 -4.19
C ILE A 295 9.97 -2.76 -3.20
N PHE A 296 10.93 -1.84 -3.25
CA PHE A 296 11.08 -0.78 -2.23
C PHE A 296 11.10 0.65 -2.79
N GLY A 297 11.32 0.83 -4.09
CA GLY A 297 11.56 2.16 -4.69
C GLY A 297 10.37 2.71 -5.49
N HIS A 298 9.73 1.88 -6.30
CA HIS A 298 8.59 2.25 -7.15
C HIS A 298 7.27 1.98 -6.44
N SER A 299 6.18 2.67 -6.83
CA SER A 299 4.86 2.33 -6.31
C SER A 299 4.30 1.12 -7.04
N ASN A 300 4.28 -0.03 -6.37
CA ASN A 300 3.91 -1.31 -6.94
C ASN A 300 2.96 -2.11 -6.04
N VAL A 301 2.36 -3.14 -6.64
CA VAL A 301 1.49 -4.10 -5.97
C VAL A 301 1.97 -5.53 -6.21
N GLY A 302 2.01 -6.30 -5.13
CA GLY A 302 2.00 -7.76 -5.15
C GLY A 302 0.59 -8.25 -4.84
N HIS A 303 0.10 -9.24 -5.59
CA HIS A 303 -1.24 -9.76 -5.48
C HIS A 303 -1.20 -11.28 -5.52
N ALA A 304 -1.54 -11.93 -4.41
CA ALA A 304 -1.78 -13.36 -4.38
C ALA A 304 -3.27 -13.64 -4.61
N VAL A 305 -3.58 -14.50 -5.58
CA VAL A 305 -4.93 -15.02 -5.83
C VAL A 305 -4.90 -16.49 -5.47
N TRP A 306 -5.72 -16.90 -4.50
CA TRP A 306 -5.80 -18.28 -4.02
C TRP A 306 -7.08 -18.94 -4.53
N ASN A 307 -6.91 -20.06 -5.22
CA ASN A 307 -7.97 -20.95 -5.67
C ASN A 307 -7.97 -22.15 -4.72
N ARG A 308 -8.84 -22.11 -3.71
CA ARG A 308 -8.97 -23.16 -2.69
C ARG A 308 -10.08 -24.14 -3.07
#